data_AF-A0A7S1MJ63-F1
#
_entry.id   AF-A0A7S1MJ63-F1
#
_cell.length_a   1.000
_cell.length_b   1.000
_cell.length_c   1.000
_cell.angle_alpha   90.00
_cell.angle_beta   90.00
_cell.angle_gamma   90.00
#
_symmetry.space_group_name_H-M   'P 1'
#
loop_
_entity.id
_entity.type
_entity.pdbx_description
1 polymer ?
#
loop_
_entity_poly.entity_id
_entity_poly.type
_entity_poly.pdbx_seq_one_letter_code
_entity_poly.pdbx_strand_id
1 'polypeptide(L)'
;PLPELPRIRRLRVCLLGGDAFVPSVGKADVAAALVRGLTADRPGVADPLLDFTFDYGVFERAWRALLDPGGEPEKQGADAALEGAEALEAEEPSDEQQASQAGAADKWGIGSLEAWDDEGRVRFDRRGAGELTPPYDPDPTEDSASLCAGNAGKLPLGHKRSVGVIRAFREAMQAASQDLGAFEDLHKELQVMAEASPRELVRKDRPHSGLLASFARHSPEVGDLPGCGTAVLSVFEPDSSPLGNPHNVAMLYATSPNGRRHRGLTAVTFLCALRSMGSNIARLVREYNRMAGEQSPPESWERTMWYEADLRAQVEYYLSDRHLLSESFFRTKIQADEGGWLDMELLKGCQGATQQAELLGALSSSKCVETKVAEDGRVFVRRTGGRPLPVMEDPRTLRMKRKFAEWRRKAEDPTCWDFQTRGYCPRGDNCRYLHNGAPAANGGAPGARPAPPPPPPIANVQAEALAAPAAEGSLSAEAAAAAAAVGLGDGRSLTAEAAAAAAAVGLGGGSLTAAAAAA
;
A
#
# COMPACT_ATOMS: atom_id res chain seq x y z
N PRO A 1 -27.56 -23.35 -7.36
CA PRO A 1 -27.32 -21.96 -7.81
C PRO A 1 -26.09 -21.43 -7.09
N LEU A 2 -25.24 -20.65 -7.76
CA LEU A 2 -24.19 -19.91 -7.05
C LEU A 2 -24.87 -18.91 -6.09
N PRO A 3 -24.34 -18.70 -4.88
CA PRO A 3 -24.88 -17.67 -3.99
C PRO A 3 -24.76 -16.30 -4.67
N GLU A 4 -25.77 -15.46 -4.46
CA GLU A 4 -25.71 -14.06 -4.86
C GLU A 4 -24.56 -13.37 -4.10
N LEU A 5 -23.71 -12.65 -4.83
CA LEU A 5 -22.57 -11.95 -4.25
C LEU A 5 -22.97 -10.50 -3.94
N PRO A 6 -22.70 -9.99 -2.73
CA PRO A 6 -22.99 -8.60 -2.40
C PRO A 6 -22.06 -7.65 -3.17
N ARG A 7 -22.57 -6.50 -3.63
CA ARG A 7 -21.72 -5.48 -4.26
C ARG A 7 -21.07 -4.61 -3.19
N ILE A 8 -19.76 -4.43 -3.23
CA ILE A 8 -19.05 -3.53 -2.32
C ILE A 8 -19.34 -2.09 -2.73
N ARG A 9 -20.12 -1.38 -1.92
CA ARG A 9 -20.46 0.04 -2.13
C ARG A 9 -19.43 0.96 -1.49
N ARG A 10 -18.83 0.54 -0.37
CA ARG A 10 -17.80 1.28 0.35
C ARG A 10 -16.55 0.43 0.55
N LEU A 11 -15.38 0.97 0.22
CA LEU A 11 -14.09 0.36 0.53
C LEU A 11 -13.37 1.20 1.57
N ARG A 12 -13.23 0.66 2.79
CA ARG A 12 -12.43 1.29 3.84
C ARG A 12 -10.95 1.02 3.62
N VAL A 13 -10.16 2.08 3.44
CA VAL A 13 -8.75 2.02 3.06
C VAL A 13 -7.86 2.50 4.21
N CYS A 14 -6.99 1.62 4.71
CA CYS A 14 -5.93 1.99 5.64
C CYS A 14 -4.59 2.23 4.92
N LEU A 15 -3.62 2.82 5.63
CA LEU A 15 -2.24 2.84 5.11
C LEU A 15 -1.69 1.42 5.00
N LEU A 16 -1.01 1.16 3.89
CA LEU A 16 -0.17 -0.02 3.74
C LEU A 16 1.27 0.30 4.19
N GLY A 17 2.01 -0.72 4.64
CA GLY A 17 3.43 -0.54 5.00
C GLY A 17 3.68 0.24 6.29
N GLY A 18 2.76 0.21 7.26
CA GLY A 18 2.94 0.89 8.55
C GLY A 18 4.20 0.48 9.34
N ASP A 19 4.77 -0.69 9.05
CA ASP A 19 6.04 -1.20 9.60
C ASP A 19 7.19 -1.20 8.58
N ALA A 20 6.93 -0.81 7.33
CA ALA A 20 7.89 -0.76 6.25
C ALA A 20 8.68 0.54 6.30
N PHE A 21 9.71 0.56 7.15
CA PHE A 21 10.64 1.68 7.18
C PHE A 21 11.50 1.68 5.91
N VAL A 22 11.29 2.69 5.05
CA VAL A 22 12.20 3.05 3.96
C VAL A 22 12.74 4.45 4.25
N PRO A 23 14.07 4.65 4.32
CA PRO A 23 14.63 5.97 4.57
C PRO A 23 14.06 7.00 3.59
N SER A 24 13.79 8.21 4.09
CA SER A 24 13.22 9.34 3.34
C SER A 24 11.76 9.22 2.88
N VAL A 25 11.06 8.11 3.17
CA VAL A 25 9.64 7.96 2.87
C VAL A 25 8.80 8.17 4.13
N GLY A 26 7.96 9.22 4.14
CA GLY A 26 7.01 9.50 5.22
C GLY A 26 5.63 8.91 4.96
N LYS A 27 4.77 8.90 5.98
CA LYS A 27 3.37 8.45 5.84
C LYS A 27 2.58 9.21 4.77
N ALA A 28 2.85 10.51 4.60
CA ALA A 28 2.21 11.33 3.56
C ALA A 28 2.57 10.84 2.15
N ASP A 29 3.79 10.35 1.96
CA ASP A 29 4.25 9.83 0.67
C ASP A 29 3.59 8.49 0.35
N VAL A 30 3.48 7.63 1.38
CA VAL A 30 2.75 6.36 1.29
C VAL A 30 1.28 6.62 0.97
N ALA A 31 0.64 7.54 1.67
CA ALA A 31 -0.74 7.94 1.42
C ALA A 31 -0.93 8.46 0.00
N ALA A 32 -0.07 9.37 -0.46
CA ALA A 32 -0.12 9.92 -1.81
C ALA A 32 0.07 8.83 -2.88
N ALA A 33 1.02 7.92 -2.70
CA ALA A 33 1.23 6.80 -3.62
C ALA A 33 0.00 5.89 -3.70
N LEU A 34 -0.59 5.53 -2.56
CA LEU A 34 -1.81 4.71 -2.51
C LEU A 34 -2.99 5.42 -3.17
N VAL A 35 -3.21 6.71 -2.87
CA VAL A 35 -4.27 7.52 -3.48
C VAL A 35 -4.11 7.56 -4.99
N ARG A 36 -2.91 7.85 -5.52
CA ARG A 36 -2.63 7.83 -6.96
C ARG A 36 -2.93 6.48 -7.60
N GLY A 37 -2.64 5.38 -6.90
CA GLY A 37 -2.97 4.04 -7.35
C GLY A 37 -4.47 3.78 -7.40
N LEU A 38 -5.17 4.02 -6.29
CA LEU A 38 -6.60 3.77 -6.14
C LEU A 38 -7.45 4.61 -7.11
N THR A 39 -6.94 5.78 -7.51
CA THR A 39 -7.60 6.71 -8.41
C THR A 39 -6.94 6.81 -9.79
N ALA A 40 -6.11 5.83 -10.15
CA ALA A 40 -5.37 5.81 -11.41
C ALA A 40 -6.30 5.89 -12.63
N ASP A 41 -7.49 5.30 -12.52
CA ASP A 41 -8.54 5.31 -13.52
C ASP A 41 -9.67 6.28 -13.13
N ARG A 42 -10.46 6.72 -14.11
CA ARG A 42 -11.71 7.45 -13.85
C ARG A 42 -12.70 6.53 -13.09
N PRO A 43 -13.44 7.04 -12.09
CA PRO A 43 -14.41 6.22 -11.41
C PRO A 43 -15.54 5.81 -12.36
N GLY A 44 -16.08 4.62 -12.17
CA GLY A 44 -17.21 4.05 -12.88
C GLY A 44 -18.27 3.51 -11.93
N VAL A 45 -19.36 2.98 -12.49
CA VAL A 45 -20.50 2.47 -11.71
C VAL A 45 -20.13 1.28 -10.81
N ALA A 46 -19.11 0.50 -11.20
CA ALA A 46 -18.62 -0.64 -10.43
C ALA A 46 -17.59 -0.24 -9.34
N ASP A 47 -17.11 1.00 -9.32
CA ASP A 47 -16.17 1.44 -8.29
C ASP A 47 -16.89 1.76 -6.98
N PRO A 48 -16.31 1.40 -5.82
CA PRO A 48 -16.86 1.76 -4.52
C PRO A 48 -16.56 3.22 -4.20
N LEU A 49 -17.22 3.75 -3.17
CA LEU A 49 -16.77 4.92 -2.43
C LEU A 49 -15.51 4.55 -1.63
N LEU A 50 -14.45 5.36 -1.73
CA LEU A 50 -13.22 5.19 -0.98
C LEU A 50 -13.35 5.89 0.38
N ASP A 51 -13.33 5.12 1.47
CA ASP A 51 -13.41 5.62 2.85
C ASP A 51 -12.04 5.48 3.54
N PHE A 52 -11.25 6.55 3.54
CA PHE A 52 -9.89 6.53 4.09
C PHE A 52 -9.91 6.61 5.62
N THR A 53 -9.30 5.62 6.28
CA THR A 53 -9.19 5.57 7.74
C THR A 53 -8.38 6.73 8.29
N PHE A 54 -8.67 7.13 9.53
CA PHE A 54 -7.93 8.17 10.21
C PHE A 54 -6.54 7.66 10.64
N ASP A 55 -5.50 8.23 10.04
CA ASP A 55 -4.11 8.15 10.52
C ASP A 55 -3.54 9.57 10.57
N TYR A 56 -4.01 10.33 11.57
CA TYR A 56 -3.69 11.76 11.75
C TYR A 56 -3.99 12.60 10.50
N GLY A 57 -5.10 12.32 9.80
CA GLY A 57 -5.52 13.06 8.60
C GLY A 57 -4.55 12.99 7.41
N VAL A 58 -3.65 11.99 7.37
CA VAL A 58 -2.60 11.92 6.34
C VAL A 58 -3.15 11.71 4.93
N PHE A 59 -4.25 10.96 4.77
CA PHE A 59 -4.92 10.79 3.48
C PHE A 59 -5.57 12.08 3.00
N GLU A 60 -6.27 12.80 3.88
CA GLU A 60 -6.92 14.08 3.53
C GLU A 60 -5.89 15.13 3.09
N ARG A 61 -4.75 15.22 3.80
CA ARG A 61 -3.65 16.11 3.39
C ARG A 61 -3.02 15.68 2.07
N ALA A 62 -2.78 14.38 1.88
CA ALA A 62 -2.24 13.86 0.63
C ALA A 62 -3.20 14.15 -0.53
N TRP A 63 -4.50 13.94 -0.36
CA TRP A 63 -5.53 14.24 -1.35
C TRP A 63 -5.51 15.72 -1.77
N ARG A 64 -5.57 16.64 -0.80
CA ARG A 64 -5.52 18.09 -1.07
C ARG A 64 -4.24 18.51 -1.80
N ALA A 65 -3.09 18.01 -1.35
CA ALA A 65 -1.80 18.29 -1.99
C ALA A 65 -1.69 17.70 -3.40
N LEU A 66 -2.54 16.74 -3.78
CA LEU A 66 -2.61 16.22 -5.14
C LEU A 66 -3.55 17.03 -6.04
N LEU A 67 -4.67 17.52 -5.49
CA LEU A 67 -5.63 18.37 -6.21
C LEU A 67 -5.09 19.77 -6.45
N ASP A 68 -4.54 20.39 -5.42
CA ASP A 68 -3.91 21.70 -5.50
C ASP A 68 -2.45 21.59 -5.06
N PRO A 69 -1.57 21.19 -5.99
CA PRO A 69 -0.22 20.85 -5.62
C PRO A 69 0.62 22.15 -5.44
N GLY A 70 0.13 23.31 -5.88
CA GLY A 70 0.73 24.63 -5.67
C GLY A 70 0.16 25.41 -4.46
N GLY A 71 -0.92 24.92 -3.85
CA GLY A 71 -1.51 25.53 -2.67
C GLY A 71 -0.53 25.52 -1.49
N GLU A 72 -0.31 26.69 -0.88
CA GLU A 72 0.37 26.77 0.42
C GLU A 72 -0.30 25.78 1.38
N PRO A 73 0.45 24.93 2.09
CA PRO A 73 -0.13 23.98 3.03
C PRO A 73 -0.94 24.79 4.03
N GLU A 74 -2.26 24.71 3.92
CA GLU A 74 -3.20 25.39 4.78
C GLU A 74 -2.73 25.16 6.22
N LYS A 75 -2.30 26.25 6.89
CA LYS A 75 -1.87 26.19 8.28
C LYS A 75 -3.10 25.78 9.08
N GLN A 76 -3.31 24.47 9.23
CA GLN A 76 -4.43 23.94 10.00
C GLN A 76 -4.23 24.39 11.43
N GLY A 77 -4.94 25.47 11.77
CA GLY A 77 -4.85 26.15 13.03
C GLY A 77 -5.26 25.23 14.16
N ALA A 78 -4.27 24.75 14.90
CA ALA A 78 -4.41 24.73 16.35
C ALA A 78 -4.44 26.17 16.92
N ASP A 79 -3.98 27.17 16.14
CA ASP A 79 -3.86 28.58 16.54
C ASP A 79 -4.90 29.53 15.93
N ALA A 80 -5.83 29.04 15.10
CA ALA A 80 -6.88 29.89 14.49
C ALA A 80 -7.89 30.46 15.51
N ALA A 81 -7.72 30.19 16.81
CA ALA A 81 -8.49 30.77 17.89
C ALA A 81 -7.81 31.98 18.60
N LEU A 82 -6.58 32.38 18.23
CA LEU A 82 -5.82 33.35 19.04
C LEU A 82 -5.12 34.53 18.34
N GLU A 83 -5.10 34.63 17.01
CA GLU A 83 -4.37 35.73 16.35
C GLU A 83 -5.30 36.81 15.77
N GLY A 84 -5.56 37.82 16.59
CA GLY A 84 -5.84 39.18 16.15
C GLY A 84 -4.66 40.08 16.55
N ALA A 85 -3.66 40.24 15.69
CA ALA A 85 -2.63 41.28 15.84
C ALA A 85 -1.89 41.56 14.51
N GLU A 86 -2.07 42.80 14.04
CA GLU A 86 -1.17 43.65 13.23
C GLU A 86 -0.52 43.06 11.96
N ALA A 87 -1.16 43.37 10.83
CA ALA A 87 -0.60 43.24 9.48
C ALA A 87 0.54 44.25 9.27
N LEU A 88 1.78 43.75 9.20
CA LEU A 88 2.91 44.46 8.63
C LEU A 88 2.90 44.25 7.11
N GLU A 89 2.84 45.35 6.36
CA GLU A 89 2.89 45.41 4.91
C GLU A 89 4.23 44.83 4.40
N ALA A 90 4.22 43.57 3.98
CA ALA A 90 5.34 42.96 3.27
C ALA A 90 5.19 43.24 1.77
N GLU A 91 6.24 43.79 1.14
CA GLU A 91 6.27 44.05 -0.30
C GLU A 91 5.99 42.77 -1.11
N GLU A 92 5.00 42.84 -2.02
CA GLU A 92 4.62 41.72 -2.86
C GLU A 92 5.76 41.37 -3.85
N PRO A 93 6.18 40.11 -3.93
CA PRO A 93 7.20 39.69 -4.89
C PRO A 93 6.66 39.81 -6.32
N SER A 94 7.47 40.38 -7.22
CA SER A 94 7.15 40.60 -8.64
C SER A 94 6.60 39.35 -9.35
N ASP A 95 5.65 39.55 -10.28
CA ASP A 95 4.96 38.49 -11.04
C ASP A 95 5.90 37.50 -11.76
N GLU A 96 7.08 37.96 -12.23
CA GLU A 96 8.09 37.11 -12.86
C GLU A 96 8.77 36.13 -11.88
N GLN A 97 8.92 36.51 -10.61
CA GLN A 97 9.43 35.61 -9.58
C GLN A 97 8.37 34.60 -9.14
N GLN A 98 7.09 34.99 -9.10
CA GLN A 98 5.98 34.09 -8.77
C GLN A 98 5.79 32.99 -9.83
N ALA A 99 5.95 33.30 -11.12
CA ALA A 99 5.87 32.28 -12.19
C ALA A 99 7.01 31.25 -12.15
N SER A 100 8.18 31.63 -11.61
CA SER A 100 9.33 30.73 -11.45
C SER A 100 9.32 29.95 -10.12
N GLN A 101 8.59 30.43 -9.11
CA GLN A 101 8.53 29.85 -7.76
C GLN A 101 7.22 29.13 -7.43
N ALA A 102 6.21 29.14 -8.30
CA ALA A 102 5.09 28.22 -8.20
C ALA A 102 5.67 26.80 -8.17
N GLY A 103 5.85 26.27 -6.96
CA GLY A 103 6.54 25.02 -6.67
C GLY A 103 5.87 23.97 -7.52
N ALA A 104 6.52 23.62 -8.62
CA ALA A 104 5.88 22.92 -9.71
C ALA A 104 5.62 21.51 -9.25
N ALA A 105 4.42 21.35 -8.75
CA ALA A 105 4.18 20.30 -7.83
C ALA A 105 3.99 18.99 -8.57
N ASP A 106 4.20 17.92 -7.81
CA ASP A 106 4.56 16.63 -8.35
C ASP A 106 3.34 15.96 -9.00
N LYS A 107 3.14 16.14 -10.32
CA LYS A 107 1.92 15.74 -11.05
C LYS A 107 1.93 14.31 -11.63
N TRP A 108 2.92 13.48 -11.31
CA TRP A 108 3.05 12.15 -11.90
C TRP A 108 1.91 11.21 -11.52
N GLY A 109 1.41 10.42 -12.46
CA GLY A 109 0.42 9.39 -12.19
C GLY A 109 -0.84 9.92 -11.50
N ILE A 110 -1.14 11.21 -11.63
CA ILE A 110 -2.43 11.76 -11.23
C ILE A 110 -3.43 11.20 -12.24
N GLY A 111 -4.24 10.25 -11.77
CA GLY A 111 -5.41 9.80 -12.52
C GLY A 111 -6.48 10.90 -12.54
N SER A 112 -7.75 10.51 -12.67
CA SER A 112 -8.84 11.48 -12.71
C SER A 112 -9.26 11.90 -11.30
N LEU A 113 -8.34 12.40 -10.47
CA LEU A 113 -8.62 12.79 -9.07
C LEU A 113 -9.81 13.75 -8.96
N GLU A 114 -9.87 14.75 -9.83
CA GLU A 114 -11.00 15.69 -9.93
C GLU A 114 -12.32 14.93 -10.16
N ALA A 115 -12.35 13.92 -11.02
CA ALA A 115 -13.57 13.13 -11.25
C ALA A 115 -14.00 12.32 -10.02
N TRP A 116 -13.05 11.83 -9.21
CA TRP A 116 -13.37 11.16 -7.94
C TRP A 116 -13.91 12.15 -6.89
N ASP A 117 -13.40 13.38 -6.87
CA ASP A 117 -13.84 14.46 -5.97
C ASP A 117 -15.23 14.99 -6.38
N ASP A 118 -15.41 15.31 -7.67
CA ASP A 118 -16.65 15.82 -8.26
C ASP A 118 -17.82 14.85 -8.10
N GLU A 119 -17.55 13.54 -8.19
CA GLU A 119 -18.55 12.50 -7.97
C GLU A 119 -18.81 12.18 -6.49
N GLY A 120 -18.08 12.82 -5.56
CA GLY A 120 -18.23 12.58 -4.12
C GLY A 120 -17.85 11.16 -3.69
N ARG A 121 -16.92 10.51 -4.41
CA ARG A 121 -16.52 9.11 -4.20
C ARG A 121 -15.38 8.93 -3.21
N VAL A 122 -14.99 10.00 -2.51
CA VAL A 122 -13.91 9.98 -1.53
C VAL A 122 -14.41 10.54 -0.22
N ARG A 123 -14.14 9.80 0.85
CA ARG A 123 -14.44 10.16 2.24
C ARG A 123 -13.18 10.00 3.08
N PHE A 124 -13.02 10.90 4.04
CA PHE A 124 -11.97 10.83 5.06
C PHE A 124 -12.60 10.68 6.42
N ASP A 125 -12.17 9.66 7.17
CA ASP A 125 -12.56 9.51 8.56
C ASP A 125 -11.91 10.62 9.40
N ARG A 126 -12.73 11.33 10.18
CA ARG A 126 -12.32 12.47 11.02
C ARG A 126 -12.52 12.07 12.47
N ARG A 127 -11.45 11.55 13.08
CA ARG A 127 -11.43 11.12 14.48
C ARG A 127 -10.44 11.94 15.31
N GLY A 128 -10.56 11.84 16.63
CA GLY A 128 -9.63 12.48 17.56
C GLY A 128 -8.20 11.90 17.44
N ALA A 129 -7.19 12.70 17.79
CA ALA A 129 -5.81 12.20 17.85
C ALA A 129 -5.70 11.02 18.83
N GLY A 130 -5.16 9.90 18.37
CA GLY A 130 -5.03 8.66 19.17
C GLY A 130 -6.22 7.70 19.05
N GLU A 131 -7.32 8.11 18.41
CA GLU A 131 -8.39 7.19 18.06
C GLU A 131 -8.01 6.39 16.82
N LEU A 132 -8.20 5.07 16.90
CA LEU A 132 -8.03 4.18 15.76
C LEU A 132 -9.39 3.98 15.08
N THR A 133 -9.43 4.15 13.76
CA THR A 133 -10.60 3.73 12.97
C THR A 133 -10.77 2.22 13.11
N PRO A 134 -11.92 1.71 13.57
CA PRO A 134 -12.17 0.28 13.61
C PRO A 134 -12.21 -0.28 12.19
N PRO A 135 -11.77 -1.52 11.98
CA PRO A 135 -11.76 -2.14 10.66
C PRO A 135 -13.17 -2.24 10.08
N TYR A 136 -14.20 -2.38 10.91
CA TYR A 136 -15.60 -2.47 10.48
C TYR A 136 -16.45 -1.45 11.23
N ASP A 137 -17.49 -0.95 10.56
CA ASP A 137 -18.48 -0.11 11.22
C ASP A 137 -19.44 -0.99 12.03
N PRO A 138 -19.88 -0.53 13.23
CA PRO A 138 -20.89 -1.25 14.01
C PRO A 138 -22.28 -1.19 13.37
N ASP A 139 -22.56 -0.12 12.63
CA ASP A 139 -23.85 0.11 11.96
C ASP A 139 -23.67 0.65 10.52
N PRO A 140 -23.00 -0.11 9.63
CA PRO A 140 -22.91 0.23 8.21
C PRO A 140 -24.30 0.25 7.56
N THR A 141 -24.57 1.32 6.83
CA THR A 141 -25.79 1.49 6.04
C THR A 141 -25.68 0.91 4.62
N GLU A 142 -24.49 0.46 4.23
CA GLU A 142 -24.20 -0.05 2.90
C GLU A 142 -23.13 -1.15 2.97
N ASP A 143 -23.16 -2.05 2.00
CA ASP A 143 -22.21 -3.15 1.88
C ASP A 143 -20.78 -2.61 1.76
N SER A 144 -19.96 -2.97 2.75
CA SER A 144 -18.63 -2.44 2.94
C SER A 144 -17.58 -3.54 3.00
N ALA A 145 -16.41 -3.23 2.44
CA ALA A 145 -15.22 -4.04 2.57
C ALA A 145 -14.11 -3.23 3.22
N SER A 146 -13.23 -3.92 3.95
CA SER A 146 -12.15 -3.24 4.68
C SER A 146 -10.78 -3.79 4.30
N LEU A 147 -9.87 -2.88 3.96
CA LEU A 147 -8.49 -3.19 3.60
C LEU A 147 -7.67 -3.50 4.86
N CYS A 148 -7.14 -4.71 4.93
CA CYS A 148 -6.16 -5.18 5.89
C CYS A 148 -4.76 -5.08 5.27
N ALA A 149 -3.90 -4.26 5.87
CA ALA A 149 -2.48 -4.17 5.53
C ALA A 149 -1.74 -5.46 5.96
N GLY A 150 -1.54 -6.35 5.01
CA GLY A 150 -0.93 -7.66 5.18
C GLY A 150 0.60 -7.65 5.27
N ASN A 151 1.17 -8.82 5.55
CA ASN A 151 2.61 -9.04 5.59
C ASN A 151 3.04 -9.94 4.43
N ALA A 152 3.88 -9.40 3.54
CA ALA A 152 4.37 -10.09 2.35
C ALA A 152 5.09 -11.43 2.63
N GLY A 153 5.54 -11.68 3.87
CA GLY A 153 6.35 -12.85 4.15
C GLY A 153 5.67 -14.09 4.65
N LYS A 154 4.49 -13.95 5.24
CA LYS A 154 3.78 -15.10 5.79
C LYS A 154 2.34 -15.16 5.32
N LEU A 155 1.79 -14.03 4.85
CA LEU A 155 0.36 -13.83 4.55
C LEU A 155 -0.66 -14.08 5.69
N PRO A 156 -0.31 -14.14 7.01
CA PRO A 156 -1.30 -14.32 8.05
C PRO A 156 -2.00 -12.99 8.30
N LEU A 157 -3.13 -13.08 9.02
CA LEU A 157 -3.73 -11.95 9.73
C LEU A 157 -2.93 -11.57 10.99
N GLY A 158 -1.61 -11.79 11.00
CA GLY A 158 -0.62 -11.53 12.06
C GLY A 158 -0.51 -12.62 13.15
N HIS A 159 0.21 -12.33 14.25
CA HIS A 159 0.20 -13.13 15.50
C HIS A 159 -0.57 -12.41 16.63
N LYS A 160 -1.02 -13.11 17.69
CA LYS A 160 -1.56 -12.52 18.95
C LYS A 160 -0.80 -11.30 19.54
N ARG A 161 0.46 -11.07 19.16
CA ARG A 161 1.29 -9.92 19.58
C ARG A 161 1.37 -8.80 18.55
N SER A 162 0.69 -8.94 17.41
CA SER A 162 0.53 -7.87 16.42
C SER A 162 -0.13 -6.67 17.07
N VAL A 163 0.23 -5.49 16.58
CA VAL A 163 -0.26 -4.19 17.07
C VAL A 163 -1.01 -3.46 15.97
N GLY A 164 -1.73 -2.39 16.33
CA GLY A 164 -2.41 -1.51 15.39
C GLY A 164 -3.52 -2.21 14.59
N VAL A 165 -3.65 -1.84 13.32
CA VAL A 165 -4.74 -2.27 12.43
C VAL A 165 -4.85 -3.79 12.30
N ILE A 166 -3.73 -4.50 12.13
CA ILE A 166 -3.73 -5.98 12.00
C ILE A 166 -4.30 -6.65 13.26
N ARG A 167 -4.03 -6.09 14.45
CA ARG A 167 -4.60 -6.61 15.70
C ARG A 167 -6.12 -6.46 15.70
N ALA A 168 -6.61 -5.28 15.34
CA ALA A 168 -8.03 -5.00 15.29
C ALA A 168 -8.75 -5.90 14.27
N PHE A 169 -8.17 -6.14 13.09
CA PHE A 169 -8.70 -7.12 12.12
C PHE A 169 -8.78 -8.52 12.72
N ARG A 170 -7.70 -9.01 13.37
CA ARG A 170 -7.75 -10.33 14.02
C ARG A 170 -8.90 -10.41 15.01
N GLU A 171 -8.99 -9.44 15.93
CA GLU A 171 -9.99 -9.46 17.00
C GLU A 171 -11.40 -9.46 16.41
N ALA A 172 -11.66 -8.65 15.39
CA ALA A 172 -12.95 -8.62 14.68
C ALA A 172 -13.27 -9.96 13.99
N MET A 173 -12.29 -10.57 13.32
CA MET A 173 -12.46 -11.86 12.64
C MET A 173 -12.69 -13.01 13.64
N GLN A 174 -11.96 -13.03 14.76
CA GLN A 174 -12.17 -14.02 15.82
C GLN A 174 -13.53 -13.88 16.48
N ALA A 175 -13.99 -12.64 16.72
CA ALA A 175 -15.32 -12.38 17.25
C ALA A 175 -16.43 -12.86 16.30
N ALA A 176 -16.17 -12.85 14.99
CA ALA A 176 -17.04 -13.42 13.96
C ALA A 176 -16.86 -14.94 13.76
N SER A 177 -16.15 -15.63 14.66
CA SER A 177 -15.88 -17.09 14.60
C SER A 177 -15.19 -17.56 13.32
N GLN A 178 -14.39 -16.69 12.70
CA GLN A 178 -13.64 -17.00 11.48
C GLN A 178 -12.37 -17.81 11.80
N ASP A 179 -12.04 -18.81 10.97
CA ASP A 179 -10.82 -19.61 11.09
C ASP A 179 -9.62 -18.88 10.47
N LEU A 180 -8.85 -18.19 11.30
CA LEU A 180 -7.67 -17.44 10.87
C LEU A 180 -6.58 -18.29 10.21
N GLY A 181 -6.48 -19.58 10.57
CA GLY A 181 -5.51 -20.50 9.98
C GLY A 181 -5.89 -20.80 8.53
N ALA A 182 -7.17 -21.08 8.30
CA ALA A 182 -7.72 -21.30 6.97
C ALA A 182 -7.54 -20.09 6.04
N PHE A 183 -7.63 -18.86 6.56
CA PHE A 183 -7.30 -17.64 5.77
C PHE A 183 -5.85 -17.61 5.29
N GLU A 184 -4.89 -18.03 6.11
CA GLU A 184 -3.48 -18.01 5.73
C GLU A 184 -3.21 -18.97 4.57
N ASP A 185 -3.76 -20.18 4.65
CA ASP A 185 -3.62 -21.20 3.60
C ASP A 185 -4.34 -20.76 2.32
N LEU A 186 -5.54 -20.20 2.46
CA LEU A 186 -6.32 -19.64 1.36
C LEU A 186 -5.59 -18.49 0.66
N HIS A 187 -4.97 -17.57 1.41
CA HIS A 187 -4.21 -16.46 0.82
C HIS A 187 -3.00 -16.97 0.01
N LYS A 188 -2.29 -17.99 0.49
CA LYS A 188 -1.15 -18.59 -0.22
C LYS A 188 -1.62 -19.26 -1.52
N GLU A 189 -2.71 -20.03 -1.45
CA GLU A 189 -3.28 -20.68 -2.62
C GLU A 189 -3.74 -19.67 -3.67
N LEU A 190 -4.51 -18.67 -3.27
CA LEU A 190 -4.99 -17.62 -4.17
C LEU A 190 -3.86 -16.76 -4.74
N GLN A 191 -2.77 -16.56 -3.99
CA GLN A 191 -1.57 -15.91 -4.52
C GLN A 191 -0.99 -16.71 -5.67
N VAL A 192 -0.78 -18.03 -5.50
CA VAL A 192 -0.25 -18.89 -6.57
C VAL A 192 -1.17 -18.88 -7.79
N MET A 193 -2.48 -18.96 -7.59
CA MET A 193 -3.46 -18.88 -8.69
C MET A 193 -3.38 -17.53 -9.43
N ALA A 194 -3.32 -16.42 -8.69
CA ALA A 194 -3.27 -15.09 -9.26
C ALA A 194 -1.94 -14.80 -9.98
N GLU A 195 -0.82 -15.30 -9.46
CA GLU A 195 0.50 -15.22 -10.12
C GLU A 195 0.53 -16.01 -11.43
N ALA A 196 -0.19 -17.14 -11.51
CA ALA A 196 -0.33 -17.92 -12.73
C ALA A 196 -1.20 -17.23 -13.80
N SER A 197 -2.05 -16.27 -13.41
CA SER A 197 -2.94 -15.51 -14.29
C SER A 197 -2.86 -14.01 -13.97
N PRO A 198 -1.69 -13.38 -14.21
CA PRO A 198 -1.45 -12.00 -13.79
C PRO A 198 -2.46 -11.05 -14.47
N ARG A 199 -2.87 -10.02 -13.73
CA ARG A 199 -3.89 -9.02 -14.12
C ARG A 199 -5.30 -9.56 -14.28
N GLU A 200 -5.54 -10.85 -14.03
CA GLU A 200 -6.87 -11.45 -14.06
C GLU A 200 -7.40 -11.69 -12.64
N LEU A 201 -8.71 -11.63 -12.49
CA LEU A 201 -9.38 -11.97 -11.25
C LEU A 201 -9.59 -13.49 -11.17
N VAL A 202 -8.87 -14.15 -10.27
CA VAL A 202 -9.11 -15.56 -9.95
C VAL A 202 -10.14 -15.68 -8.83
N ARG A 203 -10.90 -16.78 -8.82
CA ARG A 203 -12.03 -17.01 -7.90
C ARG A 203 -11.93 -18.40 -7.28
N LYS A 204 -12.30 -18.49 -6.00
CA LYS A 204 -12.53 -19.74 -5.27
C LYS A 204 -13.86 -19.66 -4.51
N ASP A 205 -14.78 -20.57 -4.80
CA ASP A 205 -16.09 -20.63 -4.14
C ASP A 205 -16.03 -21.43 -2.85
N ARG A 206 -16.66 -20.90 -1.79
CA ARG A 206 -16.77 -21.52 -0.45
C ARG A 206 -15.48 -22.20 0.02
N PRO A 207 -14.35 -21.44 0.09
CA PRO A 207 -13.05 -22.02 0.42
C PRO A 207 -13.02 -22.66 1.82
N HIS A 208 -13.78 -22.14 2.78
CA HIS A 208 -14.02 -22.73 4.10
C HIS A 208 -15.29 -22.12 4.73
N SER A 209 -15.69 -22.61 5.91
CA SER A 209 -16.86 -22.08 6.65
C SER A 209 -16.72 -20.60 6.96
N GLY A 210 -17.80 -19.84 6.80
CA GLY A 210 -17.83 -18.39 7.02
C GLY A 210 -17.46 -17.54 5.82
N LEU A 211 -17.13 -18.16 4.67
CA LEU A 211 -16.83 -17.46 3.41
C LEU A 211 -17.72 -17.94 2.26
N LEU A 212 -18.38 -17.00 1.58
CA LEU A 212 -19.13 -17.26 0.36
C LEU A 212 -18.20 -17.55 -0.81
N ALA A 213 -17.20 -16.70 -1.00
CA ALA A 213 -16.21 -16.80 -2.05
C ALA A 213 -14.98 -15.94 -1.71
N SER A 214 -13.85 -16.27 -2.32
CA SER A 214 -12.66 -15.42 -2.29
C SER A 214 -12.11 -15.21 -3.69
N PHE A 215 -11.51 -14.03 -3.88
CA PHE A 215 -10.98 -13.57 -5.15
C PHE A 215 -9.57 -13.08 -4.96
N ALA A 216 -8.74 -13.18 -5.98
CA ALA A 216 -7.42 -12.55 -5.96
C ALA A 216 -7.03 -12.01 -7.31
N ARG A 217 -6.19 -10.97 -7.29
CA ARG A 217 -5.61 -10.36 -8.47
C ARG A 217 -4.14 -10.06 -8.19
N HIS A 218 -3.27 -10.46 -9.12
CA HIS A 218 -1.85 -10.18 -9.06
C HIS A 218 -1.46 -9.10 -10.06
N SER A 219 -0.67 -8.12 -9.61
CA SER A 219 -0.11 -7.05 -10.44
C SER A 219 1.41 -7.19 -10.52
N PRO A 220 1.95 -7.59 -11.69
CA PRO A 220 3.40 -7.65 -11.88
C PRO A 220 4.06 -6.26 -11.86
N GLU A 221 3.28 -5.18 -12.01
CA GLU A 221 3.74 -3.78 -11.95
C GLU A 221 4.18 -3.36 -10.54
N VAL A 222 3.91 -4.17 -9.52
CA VAL A 222 4.48 -4.00 -8.18
C VAL A 222 5.97 -4.37 -8.15
N GLY A 223 6.43 -5.15 -9.13
CA GLY A 223 7.81 -5.54 -9.30
C GLY A 223 8.17 -6.89 -8.70
N ASP A 224 9.44 -7.26 -8.85
CA ASP A 224 10.04 -8.47 -8.28
C ASP A 224 10.26 -8.33 -6.77
N LEU A 225 9.15 -8.28 -6.03
CA LEU A 225 9.07 -8.11 -4.59
C LEU A 225 8.31 -9.30 -4.00
N PRO A 226 8.99 -10.42 -3.66
CA PRO A 226 8.34 -11.68 -3.33
C PRO A 226 7.28 -11.57 -2.22
N GLY A 227 6.05 -11.98 -2.55
CA GLY A 227 4.89 -11.89 -1.66
C GLY A 227 4.18 -10.53 -1.66
N CYS A 228 4.59 -9.61 -2.54
CA CYS A 228 3.83 -8.41 -2.91
C CYS A 228 3.12 -8.64 -4.25
N GLY A 229 2.35 -7.66 -4.71
CA GLY A 229 1.67 -7.72 -6.01
C GLY A 229 0.26 -8.31 -5.95
N THR A 230 -0.02 -9.17 -4.97
CA THR A 230 -1.33 -9.82 -4.84
C THR A 230 -2.24 -9.08 -3.85
N ALA A 231 -3.46 -8.81 -4.28
CA ALA A 231 -4.57 -8.44 -3.43
C ALA A 231 -5.58 -9.59 -3.39
N VAL A 232 -6.13 -9.87 -2.21
CA VAL A 232 -7.10 -10.95 -1.98
C VAL A 232 -8.35 -10.34 -1.36
N LEU A 233 -9.53 -10.66 -1.89
CA LEU A 233 -10.81 -10.25 -1.34
C LEU A 233 -11.57 -11.48 -0.88
N SER A 234 -11.95 -11.52 0.39
CA SER A 234 -12.71 -12.61 0.98
C SER A 234 -14.09 -12.10 1.39
N VAL A 235 -15.13 -12.69 0.80
CA VAL A 235 -16.54 -12.33 0.98
C VAL A 235 -17.16 -13.26 2.01
N PHE A 236 -17.71 -12.67 3.08
CA PHE A 236 -18.24 -13.41 4.22
C PHE A 236 -19.62 -14.00 3.93
N GLU A 237 -19.91 -15.14 4.57
CA GLU A 237 -21.29 -15.57 4.75
C GLU A 237 -22.03 -14.58 5.67
N PRO A 238 -23.32 -14.28 5.45
CA PRO A 238 -24.06 -13.27 6.24
C PRO A 238 -23.98 -13.50 7.75
N ASP A 239 -24.02 -14.76 8.19
CA ASP A 239 -23.98 -15.16 9.60
C ASP A 239 -22.56 -15.11 10.20
N SER A 240 -21.55 -14.90 9.36
CA SER A 240 -20.13 -14.85 9.75
C SER A 240 -19.49 -13.49 9.46
N SER A 241 -20.31 -12.48 9.16
CA SER A 241 -19.86 -11.10 8.97
C SER A 241 -19.39 -10.49 10.30
N PRO A 242 -18.30 -9.70 10.28
CA PRO A 242 -17.80 -8.97 11.44
C PRO A 242 -18.89 -8.13 12.12
N LEU A 243 -18.88 -8.15 13.46
CA LEU A 243 -19.87 -7.50 14.33
C LEU A 243 -21.31 -8.02 14.15
N GLY A 244 -21.50 -9.17 13.48
CA GLY A 244 -22.81 -9.74 13.19
C GLY A 244 -23.66 -8.87 12.26
N ASN A 245 -23.04 -7.92 11.56
CA ASN A 245 -23.74 -7.02 10.65
C ASN A 245 -23.57 -7.49 9.20
N PRO A 246 -24.65 -7.78 8.46
CA PRO A 246 -24.57 -8.32 7.11
C PRO A 246 -23.97 -7.34 6.10
N HIS A 247 -23.91 -6.04 6.38
CA HIS A 247 -23.27 -5.05 5.51
C HIS A 247 -21.76 -4.94 5.70
N ASN A 248 -21.16 -5.63 6.69
CA ASN A 248 -19.73 -5.87 6.73
C ASN A 248 -19.43 -7.10 5.86
N VAL A 249 -19.46 -6.93 4.54
CA VAL A 249 -19.56 -8.06 3.59
C VAL A 249 -18.22 -8.71 3.26
N ALA A 250 -17.11 -8.00 3.40
CA ALA A 250 -15.82 -8.53 2.96
C ALA A 250 -14.60 -7.94 3.68
N MET A 251 -13.50 -8.68 3.61
CA MET A 251 -12.16 -8.20 3.93
C MET A 251 -11.31 -8.23 2.66
N LEU A 252 -10.55 -7.16 2.43
CA LEU A 252 -9.52 -7.13 1.40
C LEU A 252 -8.15 -7.20 2.06
N TYR A 253 -7.32 -8.18 1.71
CA TYR A 253 -5.96 -8.34 2.20
C TYR A 253 -4.98 -7.95 1.09
N ALA A 254 -4.07 -7.01 1.38
CA ALA A 254 -3.01 -6.63 0.44
C ALA A 254 -1.70 -6.46 1.17
N THR A 255 -0.60 -6.89 0.55
CA THR A 255 0.74 -6.84 1.14
C THR A 255 1.56 -5.71 0.54
N SER A 256 2.17 -4.89 1.38
CA SER A 256 3.11 -3.87 0.93
C SER A 256 4.55 -4.40 0.94
N PRO A 257 5.43 -3.79 0.12
CA PRO A 257 6.85 -4.02 0.28
C PRO A 257 7.33 -3.63 1.68
N ASN A 258 8.37 -4.31 2.19
CA ASN A 258 8.96 -4.02 3.48
C ASN A 258 10.49 -3.98 3.37
N GLY A 259 11.13 -2.89 3.83
CA GLY A 259 12.58 -2.72 3.74
C GLY A 259 13.42 -3.77 4.49
N ARG A 260 12.83 -4.47 5.48
CA ARG A 260 13.50 -5.60 6.16
C ARG A 260 13.53 -6.87 5.30
N ARG A 261 12.51 -7.06 4.45
CA ARG A 261 12.36 -8.26 3.61
C ARG A 261 12.96 -8.04 2.22
N HIS A 262 12.67 -6.90 1.61
CA HIS A 262 13.13 -6.55 0.28
C HIS A 262 14.40 -5.69 0.42
N ARG A 263 15.56 -6.34 0.36
CA ARG A 263 16.85 -5.66 0.44
C ARG A 263 17.05 -4.76 -0.78
N GLY A 264 17.70 -3.62 -0.57
CA GLY A 264 17.96 -2.66 -1.66
C GLY A 264 16.72 -1.86 -2.08
N LEU A 265 15.62 -1.96 -1.34
CA LEU A 265 14.41 -1.21 -1.63
C LEU A 265 14.68 0.30 -1.49
N THR A 266 14.70 0.99 -2.63
CA THR A 266 14.81 2.45 -2.67
C THR A 266 13.46 3.09 -2.36
N ALA A 267 13.45 4.37 -1.98
CA ALA A 267 12.21 5.15 -1.83
C ALA A 267 11.33 5.07 -3.08
N VAL A 268 11.97 5.03 -4.24
CA VAL A 268 11.34 5.01 -5.56
C VAL A 268 10.66 3.69 -5.82
N THR A 269 11.39 2.58 -5.74
CA THR A 269 10.82 1.24 -5.93
C THR A 269 9.69 1.00 -4.93
N PHE A 270 9.84 1.48 -3.69
CA PHE A 270 8.79 1.38 -2.69
C PHE A 270 7.52 2.16 -3.04
N LEU A 271 7.63 3.43 -3.43
CA LEU A 271 6.48 4.27 -3.75
C LEU A 271 5.79 3.85 -5.05
N CYS A 272 6.54 3.45 -6.08
CA CYS A 272 5.97 2.85 -7.29
C CYS A 272 5.20 1.58 -6.98
N ALA A 273 5.79 0.67 -6.19
CA ALA A 273 5.14 -0.58 -5.79
C ALA A 273 3.85 -0.33 -4.99
N LEU A 274 3.82 0.65 -4.08
CA LEU A 274 2.61 1.04 -3.35
C LEU A 274 1.54 1.63 -4.27
N ARG A 275 1.92 2.44 -5.25
CA ARG A 275 1.00 2.98 -6.25
C ARG A 275 0.41 1.87 -7.12
N SER A 276 1.24 0.96 -7.62
CA SER A 276 0.79 -0.23 -8.36
C SER A 276 -0.13 -1.12 -7.51
N MET A 277 0.15 -1.27 -6.21
CA MET A 277 -0.73 -1.99 -5.30
C MET A 277 -2.10 -1.30 -5.13
N GLY A 278 -2.13 0.02 -4.99
CA GLY A 278 -3.39 0.78 -4.94
C GLY A 278 -4.22 0.59 -6.21
N SER A 279 -3.58 0.62 -7.38
CA SER A 279 -4.21 0.36 -8.68
C SER A 279 -4.78 -1.07 -8.76
N ASN A 280 -4.00 -2.07 -8.32
CA ASN A 280 -4.44 -3.45 -8.26
C ASN A 280 -5.65 -3.65 -7.34
N ILE A 281 -5.68 -3.00 -6.17
CA ILE A 281 -6.80 -3.04 -5.23
C ILE A 281 -8.07 -2.48 -5.88
N ALA A 282 -7.99 -1.29 -6.51
CA ALA A 282 -9.14 -0.68 -7.16
C ALA A 282 -9.71 -1.57 -8.27
N ARG A 283 -8.85 -2.13 -9.11
CA ARG A 283 -9.27 -3.01 -10.22
C ARG A 283 -9.82 -4.34 -9.73
N LEU A 284 -9.25 -4.93 -8.68
CA LEU A 284 -9.81 -6.12 -8.05
C LEU A 284 -11.25 -5.86 -7.62
N VAL A 285 -11.50 -4.78 -6.87
CA VAL A 285 -12.86 -4.47 -6.37
C VAL A 285 -13.81 -4.12 -7.50
N ARG A 286 -13.35 -3.40 -8.53
CA ARG A 286 -14.13 -3.11 -9.75
C ARG A 286 -14.54 -4.37 -10.49
N GLU A 287 -13.60 -5.28 -10.76
CA GLU A 287 -13.87 -6.56 -11.43
C GLU A 287 -14.83 -7.43 -10.60
N TYR A 288 -14.61 -7.49 -9.28
CA TYR A 288 -15.51 -8.16 -8.36
C TYR A 288 -16.93 -7.58 -8.42
N ASN A 289 -17.09 -6.26 -8.35
CA ASN A 289 -18.39 -5.60 -8.38
C ASN A 289 -19.13 -5.76 -9.71
N ARG A 290 -18.39 -5.89 -10.84
CA ARG A 290 -18.98 -6.29 -12.11
C ARG A 290 -19.56 -7.69 -12.02
N MET A 291 -18.79 -8.66 -11.51
CA MET A 291 -19.26 -10.04 -11.34
C MET A 291 -20.45 -10.16 -10.38
N ALA A 292 -20.37 -9.53 -9.20
CA ALA A 292 -21.47 -9.46 -8.24
C ALA A 292 -22.69 -8.71 -8.80
N GLY A 293 -22.50 -7.92 -9.85
CA GLY A 293 -23.54 -7.20 -10.53
C GLY A 293 -24.06 -7.81 -11.82
N GLU A 294 -23.69 -9.04 -12.15
CA GLU A 294 -24.01 -9.71 -13.41
C GLU A 294 -23.57 -8.91 -14.66
N GLN A 295 -22.56 -8.04 -14.50
CA GLN A 295 -21.91 -7.36 -15.60
C GLN A 295 -20.82 -8.27 -16.17
N SER A 296 -20.52 -8.09 -17.46
CA SER A 296 -19.45 -8.84 -18.11
C SER A 296 -18.09 -8.52 -17.46
N PRO A 297 -17.18 -9.50 -17.39
CA PRO A 297 -15.80 -9.25 -16.96
C PRO A 297 -15.17 -8.20 -17.89
N PRO A 298 -14.11 -7.51 -17.43
CA PRO A 298 -13.44 -6.55 -18.29
C PRO A 298 -12.89 -7.22 -19.54
N GLU A 299 -13.05 -6.54 -20.66
CA GLU A 299 -12.50 -7.01 -21.93
C GLU A 299 -10.97 -6.84 -21.94
N SER A 300 -10.28 -7.53 -22.85
CA SER A 300 -8.82 -7.49 -22.94
C SER A 300 -8.27 -6.08 -23.16
N TRP A 301 -8.95 -5.26 -23.96
CA TRP A 301 -8.53 -3.88 -24.20
C TRP A 301 -8.67 -2.98 -22.97
N GLU A 302 -9.66 -3.20 -22.09
CA GLU A 302 -9.76 -2.46 -20.83
C GLU A 302 -8.56 -2.78 -19.93
N ARG A 303 -8.17 -4.06 -19.86
CA ARG A 303 -6.97 -4.49 -19.14
C ARG A 303 -5.69 -3.92 -19.75
N THR A 304 -5.63 -3.76 -21.07
CA THR A 304 -4.53 -3.06 -21.75
C THR A 304 -4.48 -1.59 -21.35
N MET A 305 -5.60 -0.86 -21.37
CA MET A 305 -5.63 0.54 -20.93
C MET A 305 -5.21 0.70 -19.47
N TRP A 306 -5.63 -0.23 -18.61
CA TRP A 306 -5.20 -0.28 -17.21
C TRP A 306 -3.69 -0.43 -17.09
N TYR A 307 -3.10 -1.34 -17.86
CA TYR A 307 -1.66 -1.51 -17.90
C TYR A 307 -0.95 -0.24 -18.41
N GLU A 308 -1.45 0.36 -19.49
CA GLU A 308 -0.92 1.62 -20.03
C GLU A 308 -0.96 2.75 -19.00
N ALA A 309 -2.05 2.87 -18.23
CA ALA A 309 -2.16 3.87 -17.18
C ALA A 309 -1.12 3.69 -16.07
N ASP A 310 -0.80 2.45 -15.71
CA ASP A 310 0.25 2.15 -14.72
C ASP A 310 1.64 2.45 -15.26
N LEU A 311 1.91 2.02 -16.49
CA LEU A 311 3.18 2.23 -17.16
C LEU A 311 3.46 3.72 -17.34
N ARG A 312 2.47 4.50 -17.79
CA ARG A 312 2.56 5.96 -17.90
C ARG A 312 2.92 6.57 -16.56
N ALA A 313 2.17 6.28 -15.51
CA ALA A 313 2.42 6.84 -14.18
C ALA A 313 3.82 6.52 -13.64
N GLN A 314 4.32 5.31 -13.91
CA GLN A 314 5.66 4.89 -13.51
C GLN A 314 6.74 5.72 -14.22
N VAL A 315 6.62 5.92 -15.53
CA VAL A 315 7.55 6.76 -16.30
C VAL A 315 7.48 8.23 -15.87
N GLU A 316 6.27 8.75 -15.67
CA GLU A 316 6.06 10.11 -15.17
C GLU A 316 6.72 10.29 -13.80
N TYR A 317 6.70 9.28 -12.93
CA TYR A 317 7.39 9.32 -11.66
C TYR A 317 8.91 9.37 -11.84
N TYR A 318 9.49 8.55 -12.72
CA TYR A 318 10.94 8.60 -12.98
C TYR A 318 11.41 9.94 -13.53
N LEU A 319 10.53 10.67 -14.22
CA LEU A 319 10.83 12.01 -14.76
C LEU A 319 10.32 13.15 -13.87
N SER A 320 9.80 12.82 -12.69
CA SER A 320 9.29 13.77 -11.72
C SER A 320 10.39 14.52 -10.97
N ASP A 321 10.10 15.74 -10.50
CA ASP A 321 11.08 16.50 -9.71
C ASP A 321 11.47 15.75 -8.44
N ARG A 322 10.48 15.12 -7.80
CA ARG A 322 10.69 14.39 -6.57
C ARG A 322 11.68 13.23 -6.76
N HIS A 323 11.52 12.46 -7.83
CA HIS A 323 12.44 11.37 -8.15
C HIS A 323 13.84 11.91 -8.50
N LEU A 324 13.88 12.89 -9.41
CA LEU A 324 15.12 13.49 -9.90
C LEU A 324 15.89 14.27 -8.83
N LEU A 325 15.29 14.64 -7.70
CA LEU A 325 16.01 15.17 -6.54
C LEU A 325 16.77 14.09 -5.77
N SER A 326 16.30 12.84 -5.81
CA SER A 326 16.86 11.72 -5.05
C SER A 326 17.78 10.81 -5.87
N GLU A 327 17.56 10.71 -7.18
CA GLU A 327 18.23 9.72 -8.04
C GLU A 327 19.23 10.39 -8.99
N SER A 328 20.52 10.16 -8.77
CA SER A 328 21.58 10.77 -9.57
C SER A 328 21.76 10.11 -10.95
N PHE A 329 21.37 8.85 -11.09
CA PHE A 329 21.50 8.11 -12.35
C PHE A 329 20.74 8.80 -13.49
N PHE A 330 19.43 9.02 -13.32
CA PHE A 330 18.61 9.66 -14.36
C PHE A 330 19.02 11.11 -14.61
N ARG A 331 19.38 11.86 -13.56
CA ARG A 331 19.91 13.22 -13.73
C ARG A 331 21.13 13.23 -14.64
N THR A 332 22.10 12.35 -14.37
CA THR A 332 23.34 12.26 -15.15
C THR A 332 23.04 11.93 -16.61
N LYS A 333 22.10 11.01 -16.86
CA LYS A 333 21.68 10.64 -18.21
C LYS A 333 20.95 11.77 -18.94
N ILE A 334 20.05 12.49 -18.25
CA ILE A 334 19.34 13.65 -18.81
C ILE A 334 20.31 14.80 -19.08
N GLN A 335 21.30 15.05 -18.22
CA GLN A 335 22.31 16.10 -18.41
C GLN A 335 23.30 15.79 -19.54
N ALA A 336 23.54 14.52 -19.83
CA ALA A 336 24.44 14.10 -20.89
C ALA A 336 23.87 14.33 -22.30
N ASP A 337 22.55 14.51 -22.43
CA ASP A 337 21.87 14.82 -23.69
C ASP A 337 21.42 16.29 -23.71
N GLU A 338 21.82 17.06 -24.73
CA GLU A 338 21.50 18.49 -24.82
C GLU A 338 19.98 18.76 -24.88
N GLY A 339 19.20 17.81 -25.41
CA GLY A 339 17.74 17.91 -25.48
C GLY A 339 17.00 17.31 -24.28
N GLY A 340 17.74 16.79 -23.29
CA GLY A 340 17.21 16.08 -22.13
C GLY A 340 16.54 14.75 -22.46
N TRP A 341 16.86 14.15 -23.61
CA TRP A 341 16.28 12.89 -24.04
C TRP A 341 16.94 11.70 -23.35
N LEU A 342 16.10 10.83 -22.81
CA LEU A 342 16.47 9.60 -22.15
C LEU A 342 16.06 8.42 -23.02
N ASP A 343 17.01 7.52 -23.29
CA ASP A 343 16.73 6.25 -23.98
C ASP A 343 15.80 5.40 -23.12
N MET A 344 14.69 4.95 -23.70
CA MET A 344 13.67 4.17 -23.02
C MET A 344 14.19 2.82 -22.53
N GLU A 345 15.23 2.26 -23.15
CA GLU A 345 15.88 1.03 -22.66
C GLU A 345 16.38 1.18 -21.21
N LEU A 346 16.73 2.39 -20.79
CA LEU A 346 17.16 2.68 -19.41
C LEU A 346 16.01 2.55 -18.40
N LEU A 347 14.76 2.68 -18.87
CA LEU A 347 13.56 2.49 -18.06
C LEU A 347 13.07 1.04 -18.07
N LYS A 348 13.51 0.20 -19.02
CA LYS A 348 13.14 -1.22 -19.04
C LYS A 348 13.71 -2.03 -17.88
N GLY A 349 14.86 -1.60 -17.34
CA GLY A 349 15.41 -2.16 -16.10
C GLY A 349 14.50 -1.94 -14.88
N CYS A 350 13.55 -1.01 -14.99
CA CYS A 350 12.55 -0.74 -13.97
C CYS A 350 11.31 -1.64 -14.14
N GLN A 351 11.51 -2.93 -13.88
CA GLN A 351 10.46 -3.93 -13.59
C GLN A 351 9.34 -4.09 -14.65
N GLY A 352 9.58 -5.00 -15.61
CA GLY A 352 8.52 -5.65 -16.39
C GLY A 352 8.13 -4.97 -17.71
N ALA A 353 8.89 -3.99 -18.18
CA ALA A 353 8.56 -3.25 -19.39
C ALA A 353 8.53 -4.15 -20.64
N THR A 354 7.43 -4.00 -21.35
CA THR A 354 6.98 -4.68 -22.55
C THR A 354 7.63 -4.12 -23.83
N GLN A 355 7.07 -4.47 -24.98
CA GLN A 355 7.51 -4.00 -26.30
C GLN A 355 7.42 -2.46 -26.39
N GLN A 356 8.38 -1.82 -27.06
CA GLN A 356 8.47 -0.35 -27.17
C GLN A 356 7.18 0.32 -27.70
N ALA A 357 6.38 -0.40 -28.50
CA ALA A 357 5.13 0.10 -29.07
C ALA A 357 4.04 0.36 -28.02
N GLU A 358 3.87 -0.53 -27.04
CA GLU A 358 2.88 -0.37 -25.97
C GLU A 358 3.19 0.84 -25.10
N LEU A 359 4.48 1.06 -24.85
CA LEU A 359 4.98 2.16 -24.05
C LEU A 359 4.80 3.52 -24.75
N LEU A 360 4.96 3.58 -26.08
CA LEU A 360 4.58 4.74 -26.87
C LEU A 360 3.08 5.03 -26.77
N GLY A 361 2.25 3.99 -26.87
CA GLY A 361 0.80 4.09 -26.71
C GLY A 361 0.41 4.69 -25.36
N ALA A 362 0.94 4.11 -24.28
CA ALA A 362 0.71 4.55 -22.91
C ALA A 362 1.09 6.03 -22.68
N LEU A 363 2.22 6.46 -23.24
CA LEU A 363 2.76 7.81 -23.02
C LEU A 363 2.18 8.88 -23.94
N SER A 364 1.47 8.49 -25.01
CA SER A 364 0.87 9.44 -25.96
C SER A 364 -0.10 10.44 -25.32
N SER A 365 -0.70 10.07 -24.18
CA SER A 365 -1.63 10.89 -23.41
C SER A 365 -1.01 11.57 -22.19
N SER A 366 0.31 11.42 -21.98
CA SER A 366 1.00 12.06 -20.86
C SER A 366 1.08 13.57 -21.06
N LYS A 367 0.83 14.33 -19.99
CA LYS A 367 0.95 15.80 -19.98
C LYS A 367 2.33 16.30 -19.53
N CYS A 368 3.16 15.41 -18.98
CA CYS A 368 4.46 15.78 -18.40
C CYS A 368 5.65 15.05 -19.04
N VAL A 369 5.39 14.12 -19.97
CA VAL A 369 6.41 13.38 -20.72
C VAL A 369 6.16 13.52 -22.22
N GLU A 370 7.22 13.82 -22.97
CA GLU A 370 7.27 13.79 -24.43
C GLU A 370 7.99 12.52 -24.89
N THR A 371 7.52 11.95 -26.01
CA THR A 371 8.14 10.80 -26.66
C THR A 371 8.66 11.19 -28.06
N LYS A 372 9.76 10.56 -28.49
CA LYS A 372 10.19 10.56 -29.89
C LYS A 372 10.66 9.17 -30.29
N VAL A 373 10.53 8.84 -31.56
CA VAL A 373 11.08 7.63 -32.17
C VAL A 373 12.21 8.06 -33.09
N ALA A 374 13.41 7.54 -32.87
CA ALA A 374 14.55 7.76 -33.76
C ALA A 374 14.43 6.92 -35.04
N GLU A 375 15.24 7.24 -36.05
CA GLU A 375 15.23 6.54 -37.34
C GLU A 375 15.56 5.04 -37.22
N ASP A 376 16.30 4.65 -36.18
CA ASP A 376 16.63 3.27 -35.85
C ASP A 376 15.52 2.53 -35.06
N GLY A 377 14.38 3.17 -34.84
CA GLY A 377 13.25 2.63 -34.10
C GLY A 377 13.34 2.76 -32.60
N ARG A 378 14.44 3.28 -32.03
CA ARG A 378 14.55 3.49 -30.58
C ARG A 378 13.60 4.58 -30.12
N VAL A 379 13.00 4.34 -28.96
CA VAL A 379 12.11 5.29 -28.30
C VAL A 379 12.89 6.07 -27.25
N PHE A 380 12.70 7.39 -27.25
CA PHE A 380 13.26 8.27 -26.24
C PHE A 380 12.13 9.01 -25.54
N VAL A 381 12.33 9.30 -24.26
CA VAL A 381 11.44 10.14 -23.46
C VAL A 381 12.18 11.34 -22.91
N ARG A 382 11.45 12.43 -22.71
CA ARG A 382 11.93 13.56 -21.91
C ARG A 382 10.79 14.22 -21.18
N ARG A 383 11.14 15.12 -20.27
CA ARG A 383 10.19 16.00 -19.61
C ARG A 383 9.62 16.99 -20.62
N THR A 384 8.32 17.29 -20.53
CA THR A 384 7.65 18.25 -21.43
C THR A 384 8.39 19.57 -21.51
N GLY A 385 8.60 20.07 -22.73
CA GLY A 385 9.31 21.30 -23.02
C GLY A 385 10.80 21.28 -22.68
N GLY A 386 11.41 20.12 -22.40
CA GLY A 386 12.79 20.04 -21.94
C GLY A 386 12.97 20.66 -20.54
N ARG A 387 11.93 20.60 -19.69
CA ARG A 387 11.90 21.23 -18.37
C ARG A 387 13.19 20.95 -17.57
N PRO A 388 13.87 22.00 -17.06
CA PRO A 388 15.19 21.85 -16.43
C PRO A 388 15.12 20.99 -15.18
N LEU A 389 16.17 20.20 -14.95
CA LEU A 389 16.27 19.35 -13.76
C LEU A 389 16.10 20.17 -12.48
N PRO A 390 15.41 19.64 -11.46
CA PRO A 390 15.30 20.33 -10.18
C PRO A 390 16.70 20.54 -9.61
N VAL A 391 16.96 21.72 -9.05
CA VAL A 391 18.26 22.01 -8.44
C VAL A 391 18.43 21.12 -7.21
N MET A 392 19.52 20.33 -7.15
CA MET A 392 19.83 19.60 -5.92
C MET A 392 20.22 20.61 -4.87
N GLU A 393 19.41 20.73 -3.83
CA GLU A 393 19.83 21.47 -2.64
C GLU A 393 21.03 20.76 -2.02
N ASP A 394 22.07 21.52 -1.66
CA ASP A 394 23.22 20.99 -0.94
C ASP A 394 22.71 20.19 0.28
N PRO A 395 23.15 18.93 0.49
CA PRO A 395 22.81 18.16 1.68
C PRO A 395 23.00 18.92 3.00
N ARG A 396 23.96 19.85 3.05
CA ARG A 396 24.14 20.78 4.18
C ARG A 396 22.96 21.71 4.35
N THR A 397 22.47 22.32 3.27
CA THR A 397 21.29 23.18 3.26
C THR A 397 20.04 22.40 3.66
N LEU A 398 19.83 21.19 3.11
CA LEU A 398 18.71 20.33 3.51
C LEU A 398 18.78 19.94 4.99
N ARG A 399 19.97 19.58 5.49
CA ARG A 399 20.19 19.30 6.91
C ARG A 399 19.91 20.53 7.77
N MET A 400 20.31 21.72 7.30
CA MET A 400 20.08 22.98 7.99
C MET A 400 18.59 23.33 8.02
N LYS A 401 17.88 23.23 6.88
CA LYS A 401 16.43 23.41 6.79
C LYS A 401 15.68 22.44 7.67
N ARG A 402 16.06 21.16 7.70
CA ARG A 402 15.48 20.17 8.64
C ARG A 402 15.73 20.54 10.08
N LYS A 403 16.97 20.94 10.44
CA LYS A 403 17.31 21.38 11.79
C LYS A 403 16.55 22.64 12.18
N PHE A 404 16.36 23.59 11.25
CA PHE A 404 15.57 24.80 11.46
C PHE A 404 14.08 24.49 11.58
N ALA A 405 13.52 23.58 10.79
CA ALA A 405 12.13 23.14 10.92
C ALA A 405 11.91 22.40 12.24
N GLU A 406 12.86 21.56 12.67
CA GLU A 406 12.83 20.92 13.99
C GLU A 406 12.96 21.94 15.13
N TRP A 407 13.85 22.93 14.99
CA TRP A 407 13.98 24.05 15.92
C TRP A 407 12.71 24.88 15.99
N ARG A 408 12.11 25.19 14.84
CA ARG A 408 10.85 25.93 14.75
C ARG A 408 9.73 25.16 15.42
N ARG A 409 9.58 23.86 15.14
CA ARG A 409 8.62 22.98 15.86
C ARG A 409 8.87 22.93 17.37
N LYS A 410 10.12 22.95 17.82
CA LYS A 410 10.47 23.00 19.25
C LYS A 410 10.23 24.38 19.87
N ALA A 411 10.36 25.45 19.09
CA ALA A 411 10.13 26.82 19.54
C ALA A 411 8.65 27.21 19.55
N GLU A 412 7.87 26.63 18.63
CA GLU A 412 6.43 26.83 18.45
C GLU A 412 5.58 25.78 19.18
N ASP A 413 6.17 24.76 19.80
CA ASP A 413 5.47 23.92 20.77
C ASP A 413 5.48 24.65 22.12
N PRO A 414 4.40 25.32 22.52
CA PRO A 414 4.37 26.01 23.79
C PRO A 414 4.33 25.00 24.94
N THR A 415 4.38 23.68 24.73
CA THR A 415 4.26 22.69 25.82
C THR A 415 5.43 22.73 26.80
N CYS A 416 5.10 22.77 28.08
CA CYS A 416 6.09 22.66 29.15
C CYS A 416 6.53 21.21 29.32
N TRP A 417 7.68 20.87 28.76
CA TRP A 417 8.25 19.52 28.88
C TRP A 417 8.51 19.12 30.34
N ASP A 418 8.86 20.04 31.24
CA ASP A 418 9.01 19.71 32.66
C ASP A 418 7.68 19.21 33.26
N PHE A 419 6.57 19.88 32.94
CA PHE A 419 5.23 19.47 33.37
C PHE A 419 4.80 18.15 32.71
N GLN A 420 4.98 18.02 31.39
CA GLN A 420 4.59 16.82 30.65
C GLN A 420 5.38 15.57 31.09
N THR A 421 6.68 15.72 31.38
CA THR A 421 7.55 14.59 31.70
C THR A 421 7.50 14.23 33.20
N ARG A 422 7.37 15.22 34.09
CA ARG A 422 7.45 15.00 35.55
C ARG A 422 6.11 15.10 36.27
N GLY A 423 5.05 15.55 35.60
CA GLY A 423 3.75 15.86 36.21
C GLY A 423 3.74 17.12 37.07
N TYR A 424 4.86 17.86 37.15
CA TYR A 424 4.95 19.14 37.84
C TYR A 424 6.02 20.03 37.19
N CYS A 425 5.78 21.34 37.14
CA CYS A 425 6.77 22.32 36.70
C CYS A 425 7.25 23.14 37.90
N PRO A 426 8.57 23.28 38.15
CA PRO A 426 9.08 24.10 39.24
C PRO A 426 8.77 25.60 39.07
N ARG A 427 8.41 26.03 37.85
CA ARG A 427 7.97 27.39 37.55
C ARG A 427 6.49 27.63 37.90
N GLY A 428 5.74 26.58 38.24
CA GLY A 428 4.30 26.66 38.55
C GLY A 428 3.50 27.33 37.43
N ASP A 429 2.52 28.13 37.82
CA ASP A 429 1.65 28.88 36.90
C ASP A 429 2.39 30.02 36.17
N ASN A 430 3.60 30.38 36.61
CA ASN A 430 4.46 31.35 35.93
C ASN A 430 5.28 30.71 34.79
N CYS A 431 5.02 29.46 34.43
CA CYS A 431 5.71 28.85 33.30
C CYS A 431 5.27 29.51 31.99
N ARG A 432 6.24 30.00 31.22
CA ARG A 432 6.02 30.55 29.87
C ARG A 432 5.44 29.52 28.88
N TYR A 433 5.50 28.24 29.21
CA TYR A 433 5.07 27.12 28.39
C TYR A 433 3.76 26.53 28.96
N LEU A 434 2.79 26.20 28.10
CA LEU A 434 1.51 25.57 28.40
C LEU A 434 1.66 24.24 29.14
N HIS A 435 0.88 24.09 30.21
CA HIS A 435 0.70 22.86 30.95
C HIS A 435 -0.54 22.11 30.41
N ASN A 436 -0.47 21.60 29.18
CA ASN A 436 -1.59 20.86 28.60
C ASN A 436 -1.62 19.41 29.11
N GLY A 437 -2.67 19.10 29.87
CA GLY A 437 -2.92 17.79 30.46
C GLY A 437 -3.53 17.99 31.84
N ALA A 438 -4.80 17.61 32.01
CA ALA A 438 -5.43 17.62 33.33
C ALA A 438 -4.52 16.82 34.29
N PRO A 439 -4.04 17.42 35.38
CA PRO A 439 -3.29 16.66 36.36
C PRO A 439 -4.18 15.50 36.76
N ALA A 440 -3.71 14.26 36.59
CA ALA A 440 -4.39 13.11 37.15
C ALA A 440 -4.69 13.48 38.60
N ALA A 441 -5.98 13.56 38.94
CA ALA A 441 -6.48 14.09 40.19
C ALA A 441 -6.04 13.19 41.35
N ASN A 442 -4.78 13.30 41.74
CA ASN A 442 -4.22 12.85 43.00
C ASN A 442 -3.76 14.11 43.72
N GLY A 443 -4.75 14.87 44.18
CA GLY A 443 -4.55 15.92 45.18
C GLY A 443 -4.03 15.28 46.46
N GLY A 444 -2.72 15.20 46.60
CA GLY A 444 -2.02 14.91 47.83
C GLY A 444 -0.96 15.98 48.04
N ALA A 445 -1.26 16.95 48.91
CA ALA A 445 -0.28 17.92 49.38
C ALA A 445 0.98 17.21 49.93
N PRO A 446 2.19 17.81 49.83
CA PRO A 446 3.41 17.21 50.37
C PRO A 446 3.42 17.32 51.89
N GLY A 447 2.66 16.44 52.55
CA GLY A 447 2.69 16.19 53.99
C GLY A 447 3.55 14.96 54.29
N ALA A 448 4.62 15.17 55.06
CA ALA A 448 5.36 14.22 55.89
C ALA A 448 5.44 12.74 55.42
N ARG A 449 6.66 12.29 55.08
CA ARG A 449 6.99 10.86 54.94
C ARG A 449 6.55 10.08 56.19
N PRO A 450 5.63 9.11 56.12
CA PRO A 450 5.45 8.12 57.16
C PRO A 450 6.61 7.12 57.09
N ALA A 451 7.06 6.67 58.26
CA ALA A 451 8.07 5.62 58.40
C ALA A 451 7.60 4.31 57.73
N PRO A 452 8.51 3.53 57.12
CA PRO A 452 8.15 2.24 56.54
C PRO A 452 7.65 1.28 57.63
N PRO A 453 6.55 0.53 57.38
CA PRO A 453 6.12 -0.51 58.30
C PRO A 453 7.13 -1.66 58.35
N PRO A 454 7.27 -2.36 59.49
CA PRO A 454 8.15 -3.51 59.61
C PRO A 454 7.68 -4.66 58.70
N PRO A 455 8.62 -5.48 58.18
CA PRO A 455 8.29 -6.61 57.31
C PRO A 455 7.49 -7.68 58.08
N PRO A 456 6.51 -8.34 57.44
CA PRO A 456 5.77 -9.44 58.05
C PRO A 456 6.67 -10.68 58.25
N PRO A 457 6.37 -11.51 59.26
CA PRO A 457 7.13 -12.73 59.53
C PRO A 457 6.98 -13.74 58.40
N ILE A 458 8.11 -14.29 57.95
CA ILE A 458 8.20 -15.34 56.94
C ILE A 458 7.61 -16.63 57.54
N ALA A 459 6.45 -17.04 57.04
CA ALA A 459 5.88 -18.35 57.33
C ALA A 459 6.48 -19.38 56.37
N ASN A 460 7.14 -20.39 56.95
CA ASN A 460 7.62 -21.60 56.28
C ASN A 460 6.48 -22.31 55.55
N VAL A 461 6.59 -22.45 54.23
CA VAL A 461 5.78 -23.37 53.44
C VAL A 461 6.60 -24.63 53.21
N GLN A 462 6.08 -25.74 53.75
CA GLN A 462 6.60 -27.09 53.57
C GLN A 462 6.46 -27.53 52.11
N ALA A 463 7.49 -28.24 51.63
CA ALA A 463 7.49 -28.90 50.34
C ALA A 463 6.73 -30.23 50.43
N GLU A 464 5.66 -30.36 49.65
CA GLU A 464 5.07 -31.65 49.28
C GLU A 464 5.09 -31.83 47.76
N ALA A 465 5.39 -33.07 47.38
CA ALA A 465 5.82 -33.51 46.07
C ALA A 465 4.68 -33.64 45.05
N LEU A 466 5.01 -33.54 43.76
CA LEU A 466 4.29 -34.25 42.70
C LEU A 466 5.26 -34.78 41.63
N ALA A 467 5.17 -36.09 41.44
CA ALA A 467 5.95 -36.91 40.53
C ALA A 467 5.56 -36.70 39.07
N ALA A 468 6.55 -36.80 38.18
CA ALA A 468 6.38 -36.87 36.74
C ALA A 468 6.10 -38.31 36.30
N PRO A 469 5.22 -38.56 35.31
CA PRO A 469 5.24 -39.80 34.56
C PRO A 469 6.15 -39.67 33.34
N ALA A 470 7.02 -40.68 33.20
CA ALA A 470 7.79 -40.97 32.01
C ALA A 470 6.87 -41.48 30.88
N ALA A 471 7.05 -40.95 29.67
CA ALA A 471 6.47 -41.52 28.46
C ALA A 471 7.63 -41.97 27.55
N GLU A 472 7.87 -43.28 27.56
CA GLU A 472 8.64 -43.98 26.53
C GLU A 472 7.72 -44.27 25.34
N GLY A 473 8.20 -44.05 24.12
CA GLY A 473 7.40 -44.21 22.90
C GLY A 473 8.26 -44.23 21.63
N SER A 474 9.00 -45.32 21.48
CA SER A 474 9.34 -46.04 20.23
C SER A 474 9.36 -45.24 18.90
N LEU A 475 10.58 -45.05 18.37
CA LEU A 475 10.82 -44.80 16.96
C LEU A 475 10.84 -46.14 16.22
N SER A 476 9.99 -46.29 15.20
CA SER A 476 10.20 -47.29 14.15
C SER A 476 10.32 -46.59 12.81
N ALA A 477 11.38 -46.95 12.10
CA ALA A 477 11.68 -46.55 10.75
C ALA A 477 11.31 -47.71 9.81
N GLU A 478 10.45 -47.45 8.83
CA GLU A 478 10.27 -48.21 7.59
C GLU A 478 9.73 -47.18 6.59
N ALA A 479 10.48 -46.70 5.61
CA ALA A 479 11.04 -47.36 4.43
C ALA A 479 10.37 -46.75 3.18
N ALA A 480 11.22 -46.30 2.28
CA ALA A 480 10.91 -45.73 0.98
C ALA A 480 10.11 -46.69 0.08
N ALA A 481 9.19 -46.13 -0.72
CA ALA A 481 9.00 -46.38 -2.16
C ALA A 481 7.53 -46.14 -2.56
N ALA A 482 7.29 -45.13 -3.40
CA ALA A 482 6.15 -45.12 -4.34
C ALA A 482 6.38 -44.06 -5.42
N ALA A 483 7.31 -44.36 -6.34
CA ALA A 483 7.27 -43.85 -7.69
C ALA A 483 6.89 -45.04 -8.61
N ALA A 484 6.09 -44.74 -9.64
CA ALA A 484 5.67 -45.62 -10.74
C ALA A 484 4.53 -46.63 -10.46
N ALA A 485 3.30 -46.23 -10.83
CA ALA A 485 2.27 -47.12 -11.36
C ALA A 485 1.18 -46.30 -12.10
N VAL A 486 1.46 -45.85 -13.33
CA VAL A 486 0.39 -45.48 -14.29
C VAL A 486 0.13 -46.73 -15.13
N GLY A 487 -0.93 -47.43 -14.78
CA GLY A 487 -1.45 -48.57 -15.51
C GLY A 487 -2.16 -48.14 -16.79
N LEU A 488 -1.93 -48.94 -17.83
CA LEU A 488 -2.61 -48.99 -19.12
C LEU A 488 -4.10 -49.40 -18.96
N GLY A 489 -4.93 -48.90 -19.88
CA GLY A 489 -6.34 -49.29 -20.12
C GLY A 489 -7.31 -48.14 -19.80
N ASP A 490 -8.24 -47.71 -20.64
CA ASP A 490 -8.79 -48.28 -21.86
C ASP A 490 -9.36 -47.17 -22.74
N GLY A 491 -9.40 -47.44 -24.04
CA GLY A 491 -9.82 -46.51 -25.06
C GLY A 491 -11.27 -46.04 -24.92
N ARG A 492 -11.47 -44.75 -25.20
CA ARG A 492 -12.73 -44.25 -25.75
C ARG A 492 -12.46 -43.13 -26.73
N SER A 493 -12.79 -43.44 -27.98
CA SER A 493 -12.89 -42.58 -29.16
C SER A 493 -13.48 -41.21 -28.84
N LEU A 494 -12.69 -40.15 -29.07
CA LEU A 494 -13.20 -38.81 -29.31
C LEU A 494 -12.78 -38.37 -30.71
N THR A 495 -13.78 -37.90 -31.42
CA THR A 495 -13.79 -37.53 -32.83
C THR A 495 -12.85 -36.37 -33.14
N ALA A 496 -12.24 -36.44 -34.32
CA ALA A 496 -11.30 -35.48 -34.86
C ALA A 496 -11.97 -34.12 -35.16
N GLU A 497 -11.65 -33.09 -34.40
CA GLU A 497 -11.78 -31.68 -34.80
C GLU A 497 -10.98 -30.77 -33.85
N ALA A 498 -9.65 -30.69 -34.05
CA ALA A 498 -8.78 -29.58 -33.61
C ALA A 498 -7.30 -29.91 -33.89
N ALA A 499 -6.91 -29.87 -35.17
CA ALA A 499 -5.51 -29.93 -35.59
C ALA A 499 -5.24 -28.75 -36.55
N ALA A 500 -5.06 -27.56 -36.00
CA ALA A 500 -4.48 -26.42 -36.71
C ALA A 500 -4.08 -25.31 -35.71
N ALA A 501 -2.80 -25.30 -35.28
CA ALA A 501 -1.99 -24.10 -34.99
C ALA A 501 -0.80 -24.43 -34.07
N ALA A 502 0.24 -25.09 -34.58
CA ALA A 502 1.60 -25.03 -34.01
C ALA A 502 2.62 -25.61 -35.00
N ALA A 503 2.84 -24.92 -36.12
CA ALA A 503 3.94 -25.23 -37.05
C ALA A 503 4.42 -23.96 -37.73
N ALA A 504 5.15 -23.11 -37.00
CA ALA A 504 5.93 -22.02 -37.57
C ALA A 504 6.97 -21.49 -36.57
N VAL A 505 7.99 -22.29 -36.23
CA VAL A 505 9.32 -21.74 -35.89
C VAL A 505 10.35 -22.64 -36.57
N GLY A 506 10.87 -22.12 -37.68
CA GLY A 506 11.91 -22.75 -38.48
C GLY A 506 13.27 -22.72 -37.79
N LEU A 507 13.90 -23.89 -37.78
CA LEU A 507 15.23 -24.18 -38.33
C LEU A 507 16.29 -23.05 -38.34
N GLY A 508 17.32 -23.29 -37.54
CA GLY A 508 18.73 -23.04 -37.83
C GLY A 508 19.54 -23.68 -36.69
N GLY A 509 20.44 -24.64 -36.84
CA GLY A 509 21.24 -25.05 -37.99
C GLY A 509 22.70 -25.12 -37.51
N GLY A 510 23.25 -26.33 -37.32
CA GLY A 510 24.66 -26.61 -37.02
C GLY A 510 24.92 -27.08 -35.57
N SER A 511 25.70 -28.12 -35.28
CA SER A 511 26.45 -29.09 -36.07
C SER A 511 26.89 -30.22 -35.11
N LEU A 512 26.69 -31.46 -35.57
CA LEU A 512 27.40 -32.74 -35.31
C LEU A 512 28.62 -32.66 -34.37
N THR A 513 28.75 -33.51 -33.34
CA THR A 513 29.25 -34.92 -33.40
C THR A 513 28.75 -35.71 -32.16
N ALA A 514 28.14 -36.90 -32.28
CA ALA A 514 28.65 -38.25 -32.55
C ALA A 514 29.03 -39.08 -31.30
N ALA A 515 28.48 -40.30 -31.26
CA ALA A 515 28.81 -41.47 -30.43
C ALA A 515 28.43 -41.40 -28.93
N ALA A 516 27.87 -42.43 -28.28
CA ALA A 516 27.41 -43.77 -28.65
C ALA A 516 26.74 -44.38 -27.40
N ALA A 517 25.75 -45.26 -27.62
CA ALA A 517 25.53 -46.57 -26.97
C ALA A 517 25.63 -46.69 -25.42
N ALA A 518 24.84 -47.49 -24.70
CA ALA A 518 23.72 -48.38 -24.95
C ALA A 518 23.23 -48.82 -23.56
N ALA A 519 21.92 -48.88 -23.36
CA ALA A 519 21.15 -49.79 -22.48
C ALA A 519 19.72 -49.26 -22.37
#